data_AF-A0A920IV00-F1
#
_entry.id   AF-A0A920IV00-F1
#
_cell.length_a   1.000
_cell.length_b   1.000
_cell.length_c   1.000
_cell.angle_alpha   90.00
_cell.angle_beta   90.00
_cell.angle_gamma   90.00
#
_symmetry.space_group_name_H-M   'P 1'
#
loop_
_entity.id
_entity.type
_entity.pdbx_description
1 polymer ?
#
loop_
_entity_poly.entity_id
_entity_poly.type
_entity_poly.pdbx_seq_one_letter_code
_entity_poly.pdbx_strand_id
1 'polypeptide(L)'
;MQCKISSHWEKGGEGAADLAKEVAKIADSNSAEFKTLYPDNMSLWDKTEHIAKNIYGAAEIIADKKVRNQFLKLEKDGFGDYPVCMAKTQYSFSTDPLLMGAPKGHEVPIREVRLSAGAEFIVVVCGEIMTMPGLPSAFS
;
A
#
# COMPACT_ATOMS: atom_id res chain seq x y z
N MET A 1 -18.06 11.38 -11.59
CA MET A 1 -16.66 11.02 -11.93
C MET A 1 -16.17 12.06 -12.92
N GLN A 2 -15.20 12.89 -12.54
CA GLN A 2 -14.62 13.90 -13.44
C GLN A 2 -13.31 13.37 -14.00
N CYS A 3 -13.14 13.42 -15.32
CA CYS A 3 -11.92 13.05 -16.02
C CYS A 3 -11.49 14.24 -16.87
N LYS A 4 -10.26 14.74 -16.68
CA LYS A 4 -9.68 15.84 -17.45
C LYS A 4 -8.44 15.33 -18.17
N ILE A 5 -8.39 15.58 -19.48
CA ILE A 5 -7.21 15.26 -20.28
C ILE A 5 -6.11 16.26 -19.91
N SER A 6 -4.93 15.74 -19.55
CA SER A 6 -3.75 16.55 -19.28
C SER A 6 -2.73 16.30 -20.39
N SER A 7 -2.45 17.34 -21.19
CA SER A 7 -1.51 17.31 -22.32
C SER A 7 -0.20 18.04 -21.99
N HIS A 8 0.15 18.08 -20.71
CA HIS A 8 1.33 18.80 -20.18
C HIS A 8 2.66 18.32 -20.75
N TRP A 9 2.74 17.05 -21.15
CA TRP A 9 3.93 16.50 -21.81
C TRP A 9 4.25 17.20 -23.14
N GLU A 10 3.22 17.65 -23.87
CA GLU A 10 3.36 18.35 -25.15
C GLU A 10 3.30 19.88 -24.98
N LYS A 11 2.39 20.37 -24.12
CA LYS A 11 2.04 21.80 -24.03
C LYS A 11 2.50 22.48 -22.73
N GLY A 12 3.36 21.82 -21.96
CA GLY A 12 3.85 22.35 -20.68
C GLY A 12 2.71 22.69 -19.71
N GLY A 13 2.85 23.78 -18.96
CA GLY A 13 1.86 24.19 -17.95
C GLY A 13 0.46 24.46 -18.51
N GLU A 14 0.36 24.93 -19.76
CA GLU A 14 -0.93 25.22 -20.39
C GLU A 14 -1.77 23.94 -20.59
N GLY A 15 -1.10 22.82 -20.90
CA GLY A 15 -1.74 21.50 -21.04
C GLY A 15 -2.24 20.87 -19.74
N ALA A 16 -1.92 21.44 -18.58
CA ALA A 16 -2.42 21.03 -17.26
C ALA A 16 -3.34 22.06 -16.58
N ALA A 17 -3.57 23.23 -17.20
CA ALA A 17 -4.30 24.32 -16.56
C ALA A 17 -5.74 23.94 -16.18
N ASP A 18 -6.40 23.14 -17.00
CA ASP A 18 -7.76 22.66 -16.71
C ASP A 18 -7.80 21.63 -15.57
N LEU A 19 -6.78 20.78 -15.46
CA LEU A 19 -6.63 19.88 -14.31
C LEU A 19 -6.39 20.70 -13.03
N ALA A 20 -5.53 21.71 -13.09
CA ALA A 20 -5.23 22.58 -11.95
C ALA A 20 -6.46 23.33 -11.45
N LYS A 21 -7.30 23.86 -12.36
CA LYS A 21 -8.56 24.53 -11.99
C LYS A 21 -9.53 23.61 -11.26
N GLU A 22 -9.67 22.35 -11.68
CA GLU A 22 -10.55 21.40 -10.98
C GLU A 22 -9.97 20.98 -9.62
N VAL A 23 -8.66 20.77 -9.51
CA VAL A 23 -8.01 20.48 -8.21
C VAL A 23 -8.22 21.65 -7.23
N ALA A 24 -8.05 22.89 -7.69
CA ALA A 24 -8.30 24.08 -6.86
C ALA A 24 -9.76 24.14 -6.40
N LYS A 25 -10.73 23.90 -7.30
CA LYS A 25 -12.15 23.85 -6.91
C LYS A 25 -12.46 22.78 -5.85
N ILE A 26 -11.85 21.59 -5.96
CA ILE A 26 -12.04 20.50 -4.98
C ILE A 26 -11.36 20.84 -3.65
N ALA A 27 -10.22 21.52 -3.68
CA ALA A 27 -9.56 22.00 -2.47
C ALA A 27 -10.41 23.07 -1.76
N ASP A 28 -10.95 24.02 -2.54
CA ASP A 28 -11.77 25.13 -2.03
C ASP A 28 -13.19 24.68 -1.61
N SER A 29 -13.68 23.53 -2.09
CA SER A 29 -15.02 23.02 -1.74
C SER A 29 -15.13 22.52 -0.31
N ASN A 30 -13.99 22.37 0.39
CA ASN A 30 -13.89 21.93 1.78
C ASN A 30 -14.72 20.66 2.11
N SER A 31 -14.96 19.83 1.09
CA SER A 31 -15.82 18.65 1.15
C SER A 31 -15.07 17.37 1.49
N ALA A 32 -13.83 17.49 1.95
CA ALA A 32 -12.98 16.36 2.28
C ALA A 32 -13.34 15.80 3.66
N GLU A 33 -13.99 14.64 3.69
CA GLU A 33 -14.19 13.85 4.92
C GLU A 33 -13.03 12.88 5.11
N PHE A 34 -11.85 13.40 5.43
CA PHE A 34 -10.68 12.55 5.68
C PHE A 34 -10.91 11.67 6.92
N LYS A 35 -10.76 10.37 6.74
CA LYS A 35 -10.74 9.37 7.81
C LYS A 35 -9.57 8.43 7.56
N THR A 36 -8.87 8.07 8.62
CA THR A 36 -7.86 7.01 8.54
C THR A 36 -8.53 5.68 8.23
N LEU A 37 -7.79 4.79 7.59
CA LEU A 37 -8.34 3.51 7.14
C LEU A 37 -8.72 2.59 8.32
N TYR A 38 -8.01 2.68 9.43
CA TYR A 38 -8.25 1.89 10.64
C TYR A 38 -7.95 2.71 11.90
N PRO A 39 -8.54 2.36 13.05
CA PRO A 39 -8.19 2.95 14.34
C PRO A 39 -6.88 2.36 14.89
N ASP A 40 -6.17 3.13 15.71
CA ASP A 40 -4.84 2.75 16.23
C ASP A 40 -4.87 1.56 17.20
N ASN A 41 -6.01 1.32 17.85
CA ASN A 41 -6.22 0.25 18.83
C ASN A 41 -6.45 -1.15 18.21
N MET A 42 -6.43 -1.25 16.89
CA MET A 42 -6.58 -2.53 16.19
C MET A 42 -5.29 -3.35 16.28
N SER A 43 -5.41 -4.68 16.40
CA SER A 43 -4.22 -5.56 16.42
C SER A 43 -3.40 -5.41 15.15
N LEU A 44 -2.09 -5.68 15.19
CA LEU A 44 -1.23 -5.56 14.00
C LEU A 44 -1.68 -6.50 12.87
N TRP A 45 -2.18 -7.68 13.25
CA TRP A 45 -2.76 -8.63 12.31
C TRP A 45 -4.03 -8.06 11.66
N ASP A 46 -4.95 -7.53 12.46
CA ASP A 46 -6.21 -6.99 11.96
C ASP A 46 -5.99 -5.72 11.14
N LYS A 47 -5.04 -4.85 11.51
CA LYS A 47 -4.61 -3.69 10.70
C LYS A 47 -4.16 -4.14 9.31
N THR A 48 -3.32 -5.18 9.26
CA THR A 48 -2.81 -5.76 8.02
C THR A 48 -3.94 -6.35 7.18
N GLU A 49 -4.84 -7.10 7.80
CA GLU A 49 -6.00 -7.67 7.12
C GLU A 49 -6.97 -6.60 6.61
N HIS A 50 -7.19 -5.54 7.39
CA HIS A 50 -8.06 -4.43 7.04
C HIS A 50 -7.54 -3.68 5.82
N ILE A 51 -6.22 -3.46 5.72
CA ILE A 51 -5.59 -2.91 4.52
C ILE A 51 -5.82 -3.83 3.32
N ALA A 52 -5.57 -5.14 3.49
CA ALA A 52 -5.70 -6.11 2.41
C ALA A 52 -7.14 -6.19 1.86
N LYS A 53 -8.15 -6.21 2.74
CA LYS A 53 -9.56 -6.29 2.35
C LYS A 53 -10.07 -4.99 1.71
N ASN A 54 -9.79 -3.84 2.33
CA ASN A 54 -10.39 -2.56 1.89
C ASN A 54 -9.66 -1.89 0.74
N ILE A 55 -8.32 -1.99 0.69
CA ILE A 55 -7.52 -1.33 -0.35
C ILE A 55 -7.23 -2.28 -1.51
N TYR A 56 -6.91 -3.54 -1.22
CA TYR A 56 -6.53 -4.50 -2.26
C TYR A 56 -7.69 -5.37 -2.75
N GLY A 57 -8.78 -5.49 -2.00
CA GLY A 57 -9.88 -6.39 -2.35
C GLY A 57 -9.53 -7.87 -2.14
N ALA A 58 -8.55 -8.15 -1.28
CA ALA A 58 -8.18 -9.50 -0.89
C ALA A 58 -9.31 -10.17 -0.07
N ALA A 59 -9.41 -11.50 -0.15
CA ALA A 59 -10.30 -12.27 0.74
C ALA A 59 -9.72 -12.34 2.15
N GLU A 60 -8.43 -12.68 2.24
CA GLU A 60 -7.73 -12.89 3.50
C GLU A 60 -6.21 -12.71 3.36
N ILE A 61 -5.54 -12.60 4.50
CA ILE A 61 -4.08 -12.62 4.60
C ILE A 61 -3.63 -14.00 5.09
N ILE A 62 -2.61 -14.56 4.43
CA ILE A 62 -2.03 -15.85 4.82
C ILE A 62 -0.60 -15.62 5.28
N ALA A 63 -0.19 -16.31 6.34
CA ALA A 63 1.15 -16.18 6.89
C ALA A 63 1.55 -17.45 7.64
N ASP A 64 2.83 -17.80 7.58
CA ASP A 64 3.38 -18.91 8.34
C ASP A 64 3.29 -18.67 9.84
N LYS A 65 3.31 -19.76 10.61
CA LYS A 65 3.30 -19.72 12.09
C LYS A 65 4.44 -18.85 12.64
N LYS A 66 5.60 -18.83 11.97
CA LYS A 66 6.75 -17.99 12.34
C LYS A 66 6.41 -16.50 12.27
N VAL A 67 5.71 -16.08 11.22
CA VAL A 67 5.30 -14.69 11.00
C VAL A 67 4.21 -14.29 11.98
N ARG A 68 3.21 -15.16 12.21
CA ARG A 68 2.19 -14.93 13.24
C ARG A 68 2.80 -14.73 14.63
N ASN A 69 3.82 -15.51 14.97
CA ASN A 69 4.56 -15.33 16.22
C ASN A 69 5.35 -14.02 16.27
N GLN A 70 5.85 -13.51 15.13
CA GLN A 70 6.51 -12.20 15.08
C GLN A 70 5.52 -11.07 15.34
N PHE A 71 4.32 -11.10 14.76
CA PHE A 71 3.26 -10.13 15.06
C PHE A 71 2.93 -10.12 16.56
N LEU A 72 2.67 -11.29 17.14
CA LEU A 72 2.38 -11.41 18.58
C LEU A 72 3.53 -10.91 19.46
N LYS A 73 4.78 -11.12 19.03
CA LYS A 73 5.95 -10.62 19.75
C LYS A 73 6.00 -9.09 19.71
N LEU A 74 5.80 -8.49 18.53
CA LEU A 74 5.79 -7.03 18.38
C LEU A 74 4.69 -6.37 19.20
N GLU A 75 3.51 -6.98 19.28
CA GLU A 75 2.43 -6.51 20.16
C GLU A 75 2.82 -6.58 21.64
N LYS A 76 3.43 -7.69 22.08
CA LYS A 76 3.91 -7.86 23.46
C LYS A 76 5.05 -6.91 23.82
N ASP A 77 5.90 -6.59 22.85
CA ASP A 77 7.03 -5.67 23.02
C ASP A 77 6.57 -4.19 23.06
N GLY A 78 5.26 -3.92 22.89
CA GLY A 78 4.67 -2.58 23.00
C GLY A 78 4.53 -1.82 21.68
N PHE A 79 4.74 -2.48 20.54
CA PHE A 79 4.66 -1.86 19.21
C PHE A 79 3.30 -2.07 18.52
N GLY A 80 2.26 -2.50 19.26
CA GLY A 80 0.94 -2.80 18.69
C GLY A 80 0.23 -1.57 18.10
N ASP A 81 0.50 -0.39 18.64
CA ASP A 81 -0.14 0.86 18.20
C ASP A 81 0.47 1.40 16.90
N TYR A 82 1.62 0.88 16.46
CA TYR A 82 2.31 1.42 15.29
C TYR A 82 1.51 1.17 14.00
N PRO A 83 1.52 2.11 13.04
CA PRO A 83 0.95 1.91 11.72
C PRO A 83 1.68 0.82 10.93
N VAL A 84 0.92 0.18 10.04
CA VAL A 84 1.41 -0.89 9.16
C VAL A 84 1.73 -0.32 7.78
N CYS A 85 2.93 -0.62 7.29
CA CYS A 85 3.40 -0.33 5.94
C CYS A 85 3.46 -1.64 5.13
N MET A 86 2.59 -1.77 4.13
CA MET A 86 2.58 -2.92 3.24
C MET A 86 3.64 -2.74 2.16
N ALA A 87 4.70 -3.52 2.21
CA ALA A 87 5.64 -3.66 1.13
C ALA A 87 5.15 -4.79 0.21
N LYS A 88 4.80 -4.47 -1.03
CA LYS A 88 4.39 -5.45 -2.05
C LYS A 88 4.86 -5.01 -3.43
N THR A 89 4.75 -5.89 -4.42
CA THR A 89 5.03 -5.53 -5.81
C THR A 89 4.00 -4.51 -6.32
N GLN A 90 4.49 -3.45 -6.96
CA GLN A 90 3.68 -2.35 -7.50
C GLN A 90 2.90 -2.73 -8.77
N TYR A 91 3.21 -3.88 -9.38
CA TYR A 91 2.69 -4.26 -10.69
C TYR A 91 1.33 -4.95 -10.66
N SER A 92 0.92 -5.52 -9.52
CA SER A 92 -0.36 -6.20 -9.42
C SER A 92 -0.94 -6.10 -8.02
N PHE A 93 -2.26 -6.02 -7.94
CA PHE A 93 -3.00 -6.20 -6.69
C PHE A 93 -2.91 -7.64 -6.18
N SER A 94 -2.63 -8.60 -7.07
CA SER A 94 -2.43 -10.02 -6.78
C SER A 94 -0.95 -10.41 -6.88
N THR A 95 -0.59 -11.57 -6.31
CA THR A 95 0.69 -12.26 -6.54
C THR A 95 0.77 -12.97 -7.89
N ASP A 96 -0.30 -12.96 -8.69
CA ASP A 96 -0.33 -13.54 -10.04
C ASP A 96 -0.18 -12.45 -11.13
N PRO A 97 0.87 -12.50 -11.97
CA PRO A 97 1.08 -11.55 -13.07
C PRO A 97 0.00 -11.56 -14.15
N LEU A 98 -0.83 -12.62 -14.23
CA LEU A 98 -1.89 -12.75 -15.23
C LEU A 98 -3.21 -12.09 -14.80
N LEU A 99 -3.37 -11.76 -13.51
CA LEU A 99 -4.55 -11.07 -12.98
C LEU A 99 -4.38 -9.54 -13.09
N MET A 100 -4.49 -9.03 -14.31
CA MET A 100 -4.51 -7.60 -14.60
C MET A 100 -5.85 -6.96 -14.18
N GLY A 101 -5.80 -5.86 -13.41
CA GLY A 101 -6.98 -5.09 -12.99
C GLY A 101 -7.19 -5.05 -11.48
N ALA A 102 -8.44 -5.27 -11.03
CA ALA A 102 -8.84 -5.29 -9.61
C ALA A 102 -9.34 -6.70 -9.20
N PRO A 103 -8.45 -7.70 -9.08
CA PRO A 103 -8.83 -9.05 -8.69
C PRO A 103 -9.43 -9.07 -7.29
N LYS A 104 -10.68 -9.53 -7.16
CA LYS A 104 -11.35 -9.70 -5.86
C LYS A 104 -11.15 -11.11 -5.34
N GLY A 105 -10.94 -11.24 -4.04
CA GLY A 105 -10.90 -12.53 -3.35
C GLY A 105 -9.58 -13.30 -3.48
N HIS A 106 -8.48 -12.62 -3.78
CA HIS A 106 -7.15 -13.22 -3.73
C HIS A 106 -6.62 -13.27 -2.29
N GLU A 107 -5.72 -14.21 -2.01
CA GLU A 107 -5.01 -14.31 -0.74
C GLU A 107 -3.71 -13.50 -0.82
N VAL A 108 -3.37 -12.78 0.26
CA VAL A 108 -2.12 -12.02 0.34
C VAL A 108 -1.13 -12.75 1.25
N PRO A 109 -0.08 -13.39 0.69
CA PRO A 109 0.94 -14.06 1.48
C PRO A 109 1.91 -13.07 2.12
N ILE A 110 1.99 -13.11 3.44
CA ILE A 110 2.95 -12.36 4.24
C ILE A 110 4.18 -13.25 4.49
N ARG A 111 5.34 -12.78 4.03
CA ARG A 111 6.61 -13.51 4.12
C ARG A 111 7.39 -13.16 5.37
N GLU A 112 7.45 -11.87 5.72
CA GLU A 112 8.19 -11.40 6.88
C GLU A 112 7.62 -10.08 7.39
N VAL A 113 7.92 -9.77 8.67
CA VAL A 113 7.58 -8.50 9.30
C VAL A 113 8.86 -7.89 9.85
N ARG A 114 9.06 -6.60 9.58
CA ARG A 114 10.21 -5.83 10.06
C ARG A 114 9.74 -4.62 10.86
N LEU A 115 10.32 -4.42 12.03
CA LEU A 115 10.09 -3.23 12.84
C LEU A 115 11.01 -2.10 12.36
N SER A 116 10.42 -0.97 11.97
CA SER A 116 11.15 0.27 11.71
C SER A 116 10.97 1.22 12.88
N ALA A 117 11.63 0.91 14.00
CA ALA A 117 11.43 1.64 15.26
C ALA A 117 11.75 3.14 15.16
N GLY A 118 12.72 3.54 14.34
CA GLY A 118 13.08 4.95 14.16
C GLY A 118 12.10 5.78 13.34
N ALA A 119 11.22 5.13 12.58
CA ALA A 119 10.18 5.79 11.78
C ALA A 119 8.77 5.46 12.28
N GLU A 120 8.68 4.75 13.40
CA GLU A 120 7.44 4.40 14.10
C GLU A 120 6.42 3.66 13.24
N PHE A 121 6.88 2.74 12.38
CA PHE A 121 5.98 1.86 11.61
C PHE A 121 6.52 0.43 11.48
N ILE A 122 5.61 -0.49 11.15
CA ILE A 122 5.91 -1.90 10.94
C ILE A 122 5.79 -2.22 9.45
N VAL A 123 6.86 -2.73 8.86
CA VAL A 123 6.90 -3.13 7.45
C VAL A 123 6.46 -4.58 7.34
N VAL A 124 5.37 -4.81 6.63
CA VAL A 124 4.85 -6.13 6.29
C VAL A 124 5.24 -6.43 4.86
N VAL A 125 6.10 -7.43 4.66
CA VAL A 125 6.64 -7.80 3.36
C VAL A 125 5.80 -8.90 2.75
N CYS A 126 5.15 -8.58 1.64
CA CYS A 126 4.35 -9.49 0.84
C CYS A 126 5.15 -9.97 -0.37
N GLY A 127 5.25 -11.30 -0.53
CA GLY A 127 5.95 -11.92 -1.67
C GLY A 127 7.47 -11.70 -1.70
N GLU A 128 8.05 -11.76 -2.90
CA GLU A 128 9.48 -11.48 -3.13
C GLU A 128 9.67 -10.01 -3.50
N ILE A 129 10.14 -9.21 -2.54
CA ILE A 129 10.48 -7.80 -2.79
C ILE A 129 11.97 -7.71 -3.06
N MET A 130 12.30 -7.20 -4.24
CA MET A 130 13.67 -6.83 -4.60
C MET A 130 14.08 -5.59 -3.80
N THR A 131 14.79 -5.80 -2.70
CA THR A 131 15.35 -4.72 -1.87
C THR A 131 16.69 -4.19 -2.40
N MET A 132 17.31 -4.90 -3.35
CA MET A 132 18.52 -4.48 -4.03
C MET A 132 18.36 -4.78 -5.53
N PRO A 133 18.14 -3.74 -6.38
CA PRO A 133 18.06 -3.96 -7.82
C PRO A 133 19.45 -4.36 -8.36
N GLY A 134 19.50 -5.46 -9.10
CA GLY A 134 20.72 -5.87 -9.80
C GLY A 134 21.01 -4.93 -10.97
N LEU A 135 22.29 -4.81 -11.33
CA LEU A 135 22.69 -4.08 -12.53
C LEU A 135 22.20 -4.81 -13.80
N PRO A 136 21.64 -4.08 -14.79
CA PRO A 136 21.25 -4.66 -16.07
C PRO A 136 22.49 -5.07 -16.89
N SER A 137 22.35 -6.11 -17.71
CA SER A 137 23.40 -6.69 -18.56
C SER A 137 23.69 -5.83 -19.81
N ALA A 138 24.03 -4.56 -19.63
CA ALA A 138 24.46 -3.66 -20.71
C ALA A 138 25.78 -2.99 -20.35
N PHE A 139 26.80 -3.83 -20.14
CA PHE A 139 28.22 -3.51 -20.27
C PHE A 139 28.91 -4.80 -20.79
N SER A 140 28.72 -5.08 -22.07
CA SER A 140 29.55 -5.98 -22.89
C SER A 140 29.35 -5.66 -24.36
#